data_AF-A0A538AF36-F1
#
_entry.id   AF-A0A538AF36-F1
#
_cell.length_a   1.000
_cell.length_b   1.000
_cell.length_c   1.000
_cell.angle_alpha   90.00
_cell.angle_beta   90.00
_cell.angle_gamma   90.00
#
_symmetry.space_group_name_H-M   'P 1'
#
loop_
_entity.id
_entity.type
_entity.pdbx_description
1 polymer ?
#
loop_
_entity_poly.entity_id
_entity_poly.type
_entity_poly.pdbx_seq_one_letter_code
_entity_poly.pdbx_strand_id
1 'polypeptide(L)' 'MPPPPLPKPPARCRVPRVIGLTLLRARARIARARCRVGRVRRQRSRMVGRVIGQSPQGGSIRPRGTRVTLLVGRR' A
#
# COMPACT_ATOMS: atom_id res chain seq x y z
N MET A 1 30.04 -31.63 1.78
CA MET A 1 28.67 -31.10 1.58
C MET A 1 28.78 -29.62 1.27
N PRO A 2 28.30 -29.13 0.11
CA PRO A 2 28.24 -27.70 -0.13
C PRO A 2 27.25 -27.04 0.85
N PRO A 3 27.56 -25.84 1.38
CA PRO A 3 26.64 -25.14 2.28
C PRO A 3 25.35 -24.77 1.53
N PRO A 4 24.18 -24.81 2.20
CA PRO A 4 22.92 -24.44 1.57
C PRO A 4 22.97 -22.98 1.12
N PRO A 5 22.40 -22.64 -0.05
CA PRO A 5 22.33 -21.27 -0.51
C PRO A 5 21.52 -20.45 0.49
N LEU A 6 22.06 -19.29 0.89
CA LEU A 6 21.39 -18.35 1.78
C LEU A 6 19.98 -18.04 1.25
N PRO A 7 18.93 -18.06 2.10
CA PRO A 7 17.60 -17.69 1.67
C PRO A 7 17.63 -16.26 1.13
N LYS A 8 17.17 -16.09 -0.12
CA LYS A 8 17.07 -14.79 -0.79
C LYS A 8 16.32 -13.83 0.16
N PRO A 9 16.85 -12.63 0.44
CA PRO A 9 16.19 -11.72 1.38
C PRO A 9 14.74 -11.54 0.93
N PRO A 10 13.76 -11.67 1.86
CA PRO A 10 12.37 -11.68 1.47
C PRO A 10 12.10 -10.41 0.69
N ALA A 11 11.55 -10.57 -0.52
CA ALA A 11 11.15 -9.42 -1.33
C ALA A 11 10.15 -8.63 -0.47
N ARG A 12 10.55 -7.44 -0.04
CA ARG A 12 9.75 -6.59 0.83
C ARG A 12 9.13 -5.48 0.01
N CYS A 13 7.86 -5.19 0.25
CA CYS A 13 7.25 -3.95 -0.16
C CYS A 13 7.35 -2.93 0.98
N ARG A 14 7.80 -1.72 0.66
CA ARG A 14 7.71 -0.58 1.57
C ARG A 14 6.41 0.18 1.29
N VAL A 15 5.41 0.05 2.17
CA VAL A 15 4.10 0.68 1.98
C VAL A 15 4.27 2.21 1.91
N PRO A 16 3.93 2.88 0.80
CA PRO A 16 4.07 4.32 0.69
C PRO A 16 2.95 5.04 1.44
N ARG A 17 3.22 6.25 1.94
CA ARG A 17 2.18 7.11 2.50
C ARG A 17 1.32 7.69 1.37
N VAL A 18 0.03 7.36 1.37
CA VAL A 18 -0.91 7.75 0.32
C VAL A 18 -2.14 8.54 0.80
N ILE A 19 -2.31 8.73 2.12
CA ILE A 19 -3.27 9.68 2.70
C ILE A 19 -3.09 11.05 2.04
N GLY A 20 -4.21 11.68 1.68
CA GLY A 20 -4.29 12.97 1.00
C GLY A 20 -4.15 12.90 -0.52
N LEU A 21 -3.70 11.78 -1.08
CA LEU A 21 -3.61 11.59 -2.53
C LEU A 21 -4.94 11.16 -3.13
N THR A 22 -5.10 11.35 -4.44
CA THR A 22 -6.17 10.71 -5.21
C THR A 22 -5.94 9.21 -5.30
N LEU A 23 -7.01 8.44 -5.47
CA LEU A 23 -6.94 6.98 -5.63
C LEU A 23 -5.97 6.57 -6.74
N LEU A 24 -5.96 7.30 -7.85
CA LEU A 24 -5.06 7.05 -8.98
C LEU A 24 -3.58 7.17 -8.58
N ARG A 25 -3.21 8.28 -7.93
CA ARG A 25 -1.83 8.51 -7.45
C ARG A 25 -1.44 7.50 -6.37
N ALA A 26 -2.36 7.15 -5.49
CA ALA A 26 -2.14 6.13 -4.47
C ALA A 26 -1.81 4.77 -5.09
N ARG A 27 -2.60 4.33 -6.09
CA ARG A 27 -2.38 3.08 -6.83
C ARG A 27 -1.00 3.05 -7.50
N ALA A 28 -0.63 4.13 -8.18
CA ALA A 28 0.67 4.23 -8.84
C ALA A 28 1.84 4.13 -7.85
N ARG A 29 1.76 4.81 -6.69
CA ARG A 29 2.77 4.70 -5.62
C ARG A 29 2.89 3.28 -5.06
N ILE A 30 1.76 2.64 -4.79
CA ILE A 30 1.72 1.27 -4.24
C ILE A 30 2.34 0.28 -5.23
N ALA A 31 2.02 0.39 -6.51
CA ALA A 31 2.60 -0.43 -7.57
C ALA A 31 4.12 -0.24 -7.67
N ARG A 32 4.62 1.01 -7.67
CA ARG A 32 6.06 1.33 -7.67
C ARG A 32 6.79 0.75 -6.45
N ALA A 33 6.11 0.68 -5.31
CA ALA A 33 6.65 0.11 -4.08
C ALA A 33 6.69 -1.44 -4.05
N ARG A 34 6.27 -2.12 -5.13
CA ARG A 34 6.12 -3.60 -5.18
C ARG A 34 5.05 -4.13 -4.21
N CYS A 35 4.11 -3.27 -3.80
CA CYS A 35 2.89 -3.65 -3.09
C CYS A 35 1.75 -3.88 -4.08
N ARG A 36 0.67 -4.47 -3.58
CA ARG A 36 -0.59 -4.56 -4.31
C ARG A 36 -1.64 -3.68 -3.66
N VAL A 37 -2.51 -3.12 -4.48
CA VAL A 37 -3.68 -2.40 -3.99
C VAL A 37 -4.71 -3.45 -3.59
N GLY A 38 -5.19 -3.35 -2.36
CA GLY A 38 -6.21 -4.23 -1.80
C GLY A 38 -7.60 -3.67 -2.00
N ARG A 39 -8.45 -3.83 -0.97
CA ARG A 39 -9.80 -3.28 -0.96
C ARG A 39 -9.76 -1.76 -0.93
N VAL A 40 -10.61 -1.12 -1.72
CA VAL A 40 -10.83 0.33 -1.67
C VAL A 40 -12.21 0.57 -1.08
N ARG A 41 -12.25 1.02 0.17
CA ARG A 41 -13.47 1.43 0.87
C ARG A 41 -13.73 2.90 0.61
N ARG A 42 -15.00 3.30 0.56
CA ARG A 42 -15.40 4.70 0.49
C ARG A 42 -16.18 5.05 1.75
N GLN A 43 -15.82 6.18 2.37
CA GLN A 43 -16.44 6.64 3.61
C GLN A 43 -16.76 8.11 3.50
N ARG A 44 -17.86 8.54 4.14
CA ARG A 44 -18.29 9.93 4.14
C ARG A 44 -17.22 10.79 4.81
N SER A 45 -16.68 11.78 4.09
CA SER A 45 -15.61 12.63 4.60
C SER A 45 -15.57 13.95 3.84
N ARG A 46 -15.05 15.00 4.51
CA ARG A 46 -14.82 16.32 3.90
C ARG A 46 -13.85 16.24 2.72
N MET A 47 -12.94 15.26 2.69
CA MET A 47 -11.98 15.07 1.60
C MET A 47 -12.51 14.15 0.50
N VAL A 48 -13.45 14.64 -0.30
CA VAL A 48 -14.06 13.88 -1.41
C VAL A 48 -13.01 13.55 -2.49
N GLY A 49 -12.98 12.28 -2.93
CA GLY A 49 -12.09 11.80 -4.00
C GLY A 49 -10.64 11.59 -3.58
N ARG A 50 -10.31 11.80 -2.30
CA ARG A 50 -8.97 11.60 -1.75
C ARG A 50 -8.92 10.45 -0.76
N VAL A 51 -7.76 9.84 -0.64
CA VAL A 51 -7.51 8.79 0.36
C VAL A 51 -7.47 9.45 1.74
N ILE A 52 -8.41 9.09 2.59
CA ILE A 52 -8.49 9.56 3.99
C ILE A 52 -7.82 8.59 4.96
N GLY A 53 -7.57 7.35 4.52
CA GLY A 53 -6.87 6.35 5.32
C GLY A 53 -6.27 5.27 4.45
N GLN A 54 -5.20 4.65 4.94
CA GLN A 54 -4.68 3.41 4.36
C GLN A 54 -4.32 2.43 5.47
N SER A 55 -4.40 1.14 5.16
CA SER A 55 -3.92 0.06 6.02
C SER A 55 -3.26 -1.01 5.16
N PRO A 56 -1.99 -1.37 5.37
CA PRO A 56 -1.08 -0.92 6.45
C PRO A 56 -0.69 0.56 6.36
N GLN A 57 -0.19 1.14 7.47
CA GLN A 57 0.27 2.53 7.50
C GLN A 57 1.49 2.75 6.59
N GLY A 58 1.65 3.99 6.12
CA GLY A 58 2.81 4.37 5.31
C GLY A 58 4.11 4.22 6.10
N GLY A 59 5.17 3.72 5.46
CA GLY A 59 6.43 3.38 6.10
C GLY A 59 6.52 1.93 6.56
N SER A 60 5.40 1.20 6.65
CA SER A 60 5.41 -0.22 7.02
C SER A 60 6.15 -1.05 5.97
N ILE A 61 7.07 -1.90 6.43
CA ILE A 61 7.75 -2.89 5.60
C ILE A 61 6.94 -4.18 5.68
N ARG A 62 6.46 -4.67 4.54
CA ARG A 62 5.62 -5.87 4.46
C ARG A 62 6.15 -6.83 3.41
N PRO A 63 5.73 -8.11 3.43
CA PRO A 63 6.05 -9.04 2.35
C PRO A 63 5.57 -8.48 0.99
N ARG A 64 6.35 -8.71 -0.07
CA ARG A 64 5.98 -8.35 -1.44
C ARG A 64 4.59 -8.89 -1.77
N GLY A 65 3.80 -8.09 -2.47
CA GLY A 65 2.42 -8.45 -2.81
C GLY A 65 1.41 -8.25 -1.69
N THR A 66 1.82 -7.71 -0.53
CA THR A 66 0.89 -7.28 0.51
C THR A 66 -0.16 -6.33 -0.06
N ARG A 67 -1.41 -6.58 0.30
CA ARG A 67 -2.58 -5.81 -0.14
C ARG A 67 -2.79 -4.62 0.78
N VAL A 68 -2.67 -3.41 0.23
CA VAL A 68 -2.91 -2.16 0.94
C VAL A 68 -4.37 -1.75 0.75
N THR A 69 -5.15 -1.81 1.82
CA THR A 69 -6.53 -1.32 1.87
C THR A 69 -6.53 0.21 1.91
N LEU A 70 -7.36 0.84 1.08
CA LEU A 70 -7.48 2.29 0.99
C LEU A 70 -8.89 2.72 1.40
N LEU A 71 -8.99 3.78 2.20
CA LEU A 71 -10.24 4.48 2.47
C LEU A 71 -10.23 5.79 1.67
N VAL A 72 -11.25 6.00 0.86
CA VAL A 72 -11.44 7.19 0.04
C VAL A 72 -12.63 7.98 0.58
N GLY A 73 -12.46 9.28 0.76
CA GLY A 73 -13.55 10.17 1.13
C GLY A 73 -14.57 10.30 0.00
N ARG A 74 -15.84 10.18 0.34
CA ARG A 74 -16.97 10.50 -0.52
C ARG A 74 -17.88 11.55 0.15
N ARG A 75 -18.65 12.27 -0.65
CA ARG A 75 -19.65 13.24 -0.21
C ARG A 75 -20.77 12.55 0.58
#